data_AF-A0A7Y5SK88-F1
#
_entry.id   AF-A0A7Y5SK88-F1
#
_cell.length_a   1.000
_cell.length_b   1.000
_cell.length_c   1.000
_cell.angle_alpha   90.00
_cell.angle_beta   90.00
_cell.angle_gamma   90.00
#
_symmetry.space_group_name_H-M   'P 1'
#
loop_
_entity.id
_entity.type
_entity.pdbx_description
1 polymer ?
#
loop_
_entity_poly.entity_id
_entity_poly.type
_entity_poly.pdbx_seq_one_letter_code
_entity_poly.pdbx_strand_id
1 'polypeptide(L)'
;MAKTYCAQNAARFEQALEQLVGQPIRVEFVLSEEALEAEKPAEPVRVINPHQRLAEVSQHAMVRRAAELFGAQPIRVDEPPASG
;
A
#
# COMPACT_ATOMS: atom_id res chain seq x y z
N MET A 1 12.62 7.90 -10.29
CA MET A 1 12.29 8.70 -9.08
C MET A 1 12.26 7.87 -7.78
N ALA A 2 11.97 6.57 -7.80
CA ALA A 2 11.90 5.73 -6.59
C ALA A 2 13.23 5.60 -5.80
N LYS A 3 14.38 5.48 -6.49
CA LYS A 3 15.69 5.33 -5.84
C LYS A 3 16.05 6.51 -4.92
N THR A 4 15.63 7.73 -5.30
CA THR A 4 15.92 8.96 -4.55
C THR A 4 15.19 9.01 -3.21
N TYR A 5 13.97 8.47 -3.12
CA TYR A 5 13.20 8.42 -1.88
C TYR A 5 13.75 7.37 -0.90
N CYS A 6 14.13 6.20 -1.39
CA CYS A 6 14.74 5.16 -0.54
C CYS A 6 16.08 5.62 0.05
N ALA A 7 16.93 6.29 -0.73
CA ALA A 7 18.20 6.82 -0.24
C ALA A 7 18.02 7.85 0.89
N GLN A 8 17.00 8.72 0.80
CA GLN A 8 16.69 9.71 1.84
C GLN A 8 16.25 9.09 3.18
N ASN A 9 15.74 7.85 3.14
CA ASN A 9 15.25 7.15 4.32
C ASN A 9 16.23 6.10 4.87
N ALA A 10 17.40 5.94 4.24
CA ALA A 10 18.40 4.91 4.60
C ALA A 10 18.74 4.96 6.10
N ALA A 11 19.07 6.14 6.63
CA ALA A 11 19.40 6.31 8.04
C ALA A 11 18.27 5.87 9.00
N ARG A 12 17.00 6.09 8.63
CA ARG A 12 15.85 5.64 9.43
C ARG A 12 15.74 4.12 9.44
N PHE A 13 16.00 3.47 8.30
CA PHE A 13 15.99 2.01 8.21
C PHE A 13 17.15 1.40 8.98
N GLU A 14 18.36 1.94 8.84
CA GLU A 14 19.54 1.48 9.58
C GLU A 14 19.33 1.58 11.09
N GLN A 15 18.80 2.70 11.58
CA GLN A 15 18.50 2.89 13.00
C GLN A 15 17.43 1.91 13.52
N ALA A 16 16.38 1.64 12.74
CA ALA A 16 15.34 0.67 13.12
C ALA A 16 15.90 -0.76 13.15
N LEU A 17 16.76 -1.10 12.20
CA LEU A 17 17.41 -2.41 12.11
C LEU A 17 18.42 -2.61 13.25
N GLU A 18 19.16 -1.57 13.63
CA GLU A 18 20.05 -1.61 14.79
C GLU A 18 19.28 -1.83 16.09
N GLN A 19 18.13 -1.18 16.27
CA GLN A 19 17.27 -1.40 17.44
C GLN A 19 16.72 -2.84 17.51
N LEU A 20 16.45 -3.45 16.36
CA LEU A 20 15.90 -4.81 16.29
C LEU A 20 16.98 -5.89 16.49
N VAL A 21 18.15 -5.70 15.88
CA VAL A 21 19.22 -6.72 15.82
C VAL A 21 20.29 -6.50 16.90
N GLY A 22 20.33 -5.30 17.51
CA GLY A 22 21.29 -4.92 18.55
C GLY A 22 22.71 -4.66 18.01
N GLN A 23 22.86 -4.55 16.69
CA GLN A 23 24.13 -4.29 16.01
C GLN A 23 23.91 -3.34 14.83
N PRO A 24 24.89 -2.49 14.48
CA PRO A 24 24.76 -1.56 13.37
C PRO A 24 24.69 -2.31 12.03
N ILE A 25 23.64 -2.02 11.25
CA ILE A 25 23.42 -2.61 9.92
C ILE A 25 23.44 -1.50 8.87
N ARG A 26 24.19 -1.71 7.78
CA ARG A 26 24.26 -0.78 6.64
C ARG A 26 23.29 -1.21 5.55
N VAL A 27 22.50 -0.27 5.03
CA VAL A 27 21.48 -0.54 4.01
C VAL A 27 21.89 0.05 2.67
N GLU A 28 21.87 -0.77 1.63
CA GLU A 28 22.10 -0.35 0.24
C GLU A 28 20.86 -0.63 -0.61
N PHE A 29 20.39 0.39 -1.34
CA PHE A 29 19.25 0.28 -2.23
C PHE A 29 19.71 0.09 -3.68
N VAL A 30 19.49 -1.11 -4.20
CA VAL A 30 19.73 -1.46 -5.60
C VAL A 30 18.39 -1.59 -6.31
N LEU A 31 18.31 -1.17 -7.57
CA LEU A 31 17.15 -1.43 -8.41
C LEU A 31 17.25 -2.86 -8.92
N SER A 32 16.25 -3.70 -8.65
CA SER A 32 16.22 -5.06 -9.17
C SER A 32 15.84 -5.07 -10.66
N GLU A 33 16.56 -5.85 -11.47
CA GLU A 33 16.28 -6.03 -12.90
C GLU A 33 15.02 -6.91 -13.13
N GLU A 34 14.60 -7.72 -12.15
CA GLU A 34 13.33 -8.46 -12.21
C GLU A 34 12.09 -7.54 -12.23
N ALA A 35 12.24 -6.27 -11.85
CA ALA A 35 11.17 -5.29 -11.95
C ALA A 35 10.93 -4.80 -13.39
N LEU A 36 11.85 -5.07 -14.34
CA LEU A 36 11.70 -4.68 -15.75
C LEU A 36 10.95 -5.73 -16.57
N GLU A 37 10.99 -7.02 -16.19
CA GLU A 37 10.31 -8.10 -16.92
C GLU A 37 8.88 -8.39 -16.41
N ALA A 38 8.51 -7.81 -15.26
CA ALA A 38 7.16 -7.89 -14.71
C ALA A 38 6.20 -6.81 -15.23
N GLU A 39 6.56 -6.07 -16.30
CA GLU A 39 5.63 -5.19 -17.01
C GLU A 39 4.66 -6.01 -17.89
N LYS A 40 3.83 -6.85 -17.25
CA LYS A 40 2.46 -6.97 -17.73
C LYS A 40 1.84 -5.59 -17.55
N PRO A 41 1.04 -5.10 -18.51
CA PRO A 41 0.45 -3.77 -18.39
C PRO A 41 -0.41 -3.77 -17.12
N ALA A 42 0.11 -3.13 -16.06
CA ALA A 42 -0.69 -2.79 -14.91
C ALA A 42 -1.82 -1.95 -15.48
N GLU A 43 -3.06 -2.42 -15.34
CA GLU A 43 -4.22 -1.58 -15.57
C GLU A 43 -3.95 -0.26 -14.85
N PRO A 44 -4.20 0.89 -15.50
CA PRO A 44 -3.80 2.18 -14.98
C PRO A 44 -4.31 2.27 -13.55
N VAL A 45 -3.38 2.29 -12.58
CA VAL A 45 -3.71 2.46 -11.17
C VAL A 45 -4.34 3.84 -11.10
N ARG A 46 -5.67 3.88 -11.19
CA ARG A 46 -6.43 5.08 -10.94
C ARG A 46 -6.09 5.44 -9.50
N VAL A 47 -5.42 6.56 -9.32
CA VAL A 47 -5.17 7.13 -8.01
C VAL A 47 -6.53 7.63 -7.51
N ILE A 48 -7.36 6.70 -7.05
CA ILE A 48 -8.68 6.98 -6.51
C ILE A 48 -8.45 7.43 -5.07
N ASN A 49 -8.82 8.67 -4.78
CA ASN A 49 -8.72 9.23 -3.43
C ASN A 49 -9.49 8.32 -2.44
N PRO A 50 -8.98 8.03 -1.24
CA PRO A 50 -9.68 7.21 -0.23
C PRO A 50 -11.16 7.60 -0.01
N HIS A 51 -11.49 8.89 -0.08
CA HIS A 51 -12.87 9.37 0.01
C HIS A 51 -13.75 8.93 -1.16
N GLN A 52 -13.20 8.88 -2.38
CA GLN A 52 -13.92 8.38 -3.56
C GLN A 52 -14.18 6.88 -3.43
N ARG A 53 -13.20 6.10 -2.93
CA ARG A 53 -13.39 4.66 -2.68
C ARG A 53 -14.49 4.38 -1.67
N LEU A 54 -14.55 5.16 -0.59
CA LEU A 54 -15.62 5.04 0.41
C LEU A 54 -16.99 5.36 -0.20
N ALA A 55 -17.08 6.38 -1.05
CA ALA A 55 -18.32 6.73 -1.74
C ALA A 55 -18.77 5.65 -2.73
N GLU A 56 -17.84 5.01 -3.44
CA GLU A 56 -18.11 3.89 -4.35
C GLU A 56 -18.60 2.65 -3.59
N VAL A 57 -17.90 2.27 -2.52
CA VAL A 57 -18.28 1.11 -1.69
C VAL A 57 -19.62 1.31 -0.99
N SER A 58 -19.98 2.55 -0.65
CA SER A 58 -21.29 2.90 -0.10
C SER A 58 -22.45 2.59 -1.07
N GLN A 59 -22.19 2.48 -2.37
CA GLN A 59 -23.20 2.11 -3.37
C GLN A 59 -23.37 0.59 -3.49
N HIS A 60 -22.48 -0.20 -2.91
CA HIS A 60 -22.54 -1.66 -2.97
C HIS A 60 -23.76 -2.20 -2.21
N ALA A 61 -24.50 -3.14 -2.82
CA ALA A 61 -25.79 -3.62 -2.31
C ALA A 61 -25.70 -4.16 -0.86
N MET A 62 -24.64 -4.90 -0.54
CA MET A 62 -24.41 -5.40 0.81
C MET A 62 -24.18 -4.27 1.83
N VAL A 63 -23.41 -3.25 1.46
CA VAL A 63 -23.07 -2.12 2.34
C VAL A 63 -24.30 -1.26 2.59
N ARG A 64 -25.07 -0.96 1.52
CA ARG A 64 -26.37 -0.29 1.64
C ARG A 64 -27.31 -1.04 2.57
N ARG A 65 -27.39 -2.36 2.43
CA ARG A 65 -28.27 -3.17 3.26
C ARG A 65 -27.84 -3.15 4.74
N ALA A 66 -26.54 -3.15 5.01
CA ALA A 66 -26.02 -3.00 6.36
C ALA A 66 -26.31 -1.61 6.94
N ALA A 67 -26.24 -0.56 6.13
CA ALA A 67 -26.60 0.80 6.54
C ALA A 67 -28.09 0.91 6.90
N GLU A 68 -28.98 0.33 6.09
CA GLU A 68 -30.44 0.35 6.34
C GLU A 68 -30.83 -0.44 7.60
N LEU A 69 -30.22 -1.61 7.80
CA LEU A 69 -30.60 -2.51 8.89
C LEU A 69 -29.94 -2.14 10.23
N PHE A 70 -28.72 -1.61 10.18
CA PHE A 70 -27.87 -1.45 11.36
C PHE A 70 -27.29 -0.04 11.52
N GLY A 71 -27.58 0.89 10.61
CA GLY A 71 -26.96 2.23 10.64
C GLY A 71 -25.46 2.22 10.37
N ALA A 72 -24.93 1.13 9.79
CA ALA A 72 -23.51 0.95 9.55
C ALA A 72 -22.98 1.89 8.44
N GLN A 73 -21.72 2.32 8.58
CA GLN A 73 -21.01 3.15 7.59
C GLN A 73 -19.59 2.60 7.38
N PRO A 74 -19.09 2.55 6.13
CA PRO A 74 -17.73 2.12 5.85
C PRO A 74 -16.72 3.15 6.37
N ILE A 75 -15.70 2.68 7.09
CA ILE A 75 -14.63 3.53 7.64
C ILE A 75 -13.29 3.35 6.93
N ARG A 76 -13.12 2.21 6.24
CA ARG A 76 -11.91 1.83 5.50
C ARG A 76 -12.26 0.79 4.45
N VAL A 77 -11.50 0.78 3.36
CA VAL A 77 -11.57 -0.24 2.31
C VAL A 77 -10.18 -0.83 2.17
N ASP A 78 -10.03 -2.11 2.49
CA ASP A 78 -8.77 -2.84 2.37
C ASP A 78 -8.70 -3.50 0.99
N GLU A 79 -7.52 -3.50 0.37
CA GLU A 79 -7.29 -4.21 -0.89
C GLU A 79 -7.14 -5.71 -0.59
N PRO A 80 -7.72 -6.61 -1.41
CA PRO A 80 -7.52 -8.04 -1.20
C PRO A 80 -6.03 -8.38 -1.26
N PRO A 81 -5.55 -9.32 -0.41
CA PRO A 81 -4.18 -9.81 -0.51
C PRO A 81 -3.99 -10.42 -1.89
N ALA A 82 -2.91 -10.05 -2.58
CA ALA A 82 -2.54 -10.63 -3.85
C ALA A 82 -2.49 -12.16 -3.68
N SER A 83 -3.39 -12.87 -4.36
CA SER A 83 -3.35 -14.32 -4.40
C SER A 83 -2.26 -14.70 -5.38
N GLY A 84 -1.10 -15.16 -4.88
CA GLY A 84 0.04 -15.61 -5.70
C GLY A 84 1.34 -15.55 -4.94
#